data_AF-A0A7W1REG3-F1
#
_entry.id   AF-A0A7W1REG3-F1
#
_cell.length_a   1.000
_cell.length_b   1.000
_cell.length_c   1.000
_cell.angle_alpha   90.00
_cell.angle_beta   90.00
_cell.angle_gamma   90.00
#
_symmetry.space_group_name_H-M   'P 1'
#
loop_
_entity.id
_entity.type
_entity.pdbx_description
1 polymer ?
#
loop_
_entity_poly.entity_id
_entity_poly.type
_entity_poly.pdbx_seq_one_letter_code
_entity_poly.pdbx_strand_id
1 'polypeptide(L)'
;MDKLATSSHEARRARTRSLLQLGGLVAKSGLLETFEISLGLDLQRDPDQKMQTAALFKGLVELNEMARSGEVSLQLWAHQGLQLFGKLERGKPQ
;
A
#
# COMPACT_ATOMS: atom_id res chain seq x y z
N MET A 1 26.21 -4.24 21.61
CA MET A 1 24.82 -3.74 21.49
C MET A 1 23.95 -4.92 21.16
N ASP A 2 23.32 -5.51 22.17
CA ASP A 2 22.43 -6.66 21.99
C ASP A 2 21.24 -6.23 21.15
N LYS A 3 21.15 -6.80 19.95
CA LYS A 3 19.91 -6.79 19.16
C LYS A 3 18.88 -7.53 19.99
N LEU A 4 18.01 -6.77 20.66
CA LEU A 4 16.80 -7.25 21.32
C LEU A 4 16.19 -8.33 20.43
N ALA A 5 16.27 -9.58 20.90
CA ALA A 5 15.60 -10.72 20.30
C ALA A 5 14.09 -10.41 20.38
N THR A 6 13.59 -9.77 19.34
CA THR A 6 12.19 -9.36 19.24
C THR A 6 11.40 -10.66 19.36
N SER A 7 10.57 -10.78 20.39
CA SER A 7 9.79 -12.01 20.57
C SER A 7 8.97 -12.25 19.29
N SER A 8 8.75 -13.52 18.92
CA SER A 8 7.96 -13.87 17.73
C SER A 8 6.60 -13.13 17.68
N HIS A 9 6.02 -12.87 18.86
CA HIS A 9 4.80 -12.11 19.03
C HIS A 9 4.95 -10.61 18.66
N GLU A 10 6.00 -9.94 19.14
CA GLU A 10 6.29 -8.54 18.79
C GLU A 10 6.61 -8.38 17.30
N ALA A 11 7.39 -9.31 16.74
CA ALA A 11 7.71 -9.32 15.32
C ALA A 11 6.44 -9.46 14.45
N ARG A 12 5.53 -10.38 14.83
CA ARG A 12 4.24 -10.55 14.16
C ARG A 12 3.40 -9.26 14.25
N ARG A 13 3.33 -8.64 15.43
CA ARG A 13 2.57 -7.41 15.64
C ARG A 13 3.11 -6.24 14.80
N ALA A 14 4.43 -6.08 14.73
CA ALA A 14 5.07 -5.08 13.89
C ALA A 14 4.80 -5.32 12.39
N ARG A 15 4.86 -6.59 11.96
CA ARG A 15 4.51 -6.97 10.58
C ARG A 15 3.06 -6.65 10.25
N THR A 16 2.11 -7.05 11.09
CA THR A 16 0.69 -6.74 10.88
C THR A 16 0.45 -5.24 10.79
N ARG A 17 1.05 -4.45 11.68
CA ARG A 17 0.94 -2.99 11.64
C ARG A 17 1.45 -2.40 10.33
N SER A 18 2.60 -2.87 9.86
CA SER A 18 3.19 -2.41 8.59
C SER A 18 2.29 -2.76 7.40
N LEU A 19 1.76 -3.98 7.35
CA LEU A 19 0.82 -4.40 6.31
C LEU A 19 -0.47 -3.57 6.31
N LEU A 20 -1.02 -3.25 7.48
CA LEU A 20 -2.20 -2.39 7.60
C LEU A 20 -1.91 -0.96 7.10
N GLN A 21 -0.74 -0.40 7.43
CA GLN A 21 -0.32 0.91 6.95
C GLN A 21 -0.18 0.93 5.42
N LEU A 22 0.45 -0.09 4.83
CA LEU A 22 0.59 -0.23 3.38
C LEU A 22 -0.76 -0.42 2.69
N GLY A 23 -1.65 -1.25 3.23
CA GLY A 23 -3.02 -1.38 2.73
C GLY A 23 -3.80 -0.06 2.78
N GLY A 24 -3.59 0.74 3.83
CA GLY A 24 -4.13 2.09 3.91
C GLY A 24 -3.60 3.04 2.82
N LEU A 25 -2.36 2.87 2.37
CA LEU A 25 -1.82 3.64 1.25
C LEU A 25 -2.50 3.28 -0.07
N VAL A 26 -2.73 1.99 -0.32
CA VAL A 26 -3.47 1.51 -1.51
C VAL A 26 -4.88 2.12 -1.56
N ALA A 27 -5.57 2.17 -0.41
CA ALA A 27 -6.88 2.82 -0.31
C ALA A 27 -6.80 4.32 -0.59
N LYS A 28 -5.86 5.04 0.05
CA LYS A 28 -5.71 6.50 -0.12
C LYS A 28 -5.29 6.90 -1.53
N SER A 29 -4.66 6.02 -2.30
CA SER A 29 -4.26 6.30 -3.69
C SER A 29 -5.39 6.15 -4.71
N GLY A 30 -6.61 5.79 -4.29
CA GLY A 30 -7.75 5.59 -5.20
C GLY A 30 -7.71 4.27 -5.98
N LEU A 31 -6.81 3.34 -5.60
CA LEU A 31 -6.60 2.10 -6.35
C LEU A 31 -7.71 1.09 -6.08
N LEU A 32 -8.35 1.14 -4.92
CA LEU A 32 -9.48 0.24 -4.64
C LEU A 32 -10.64 0.52 -5.59
N GLU A 33 -10.95 1.80 -5.81
CA GLU A 33 -11.99 2.23 -6.74
C GLU A 33 -11.59 1.92 -8.19
N THR A 34 -10.34 2.20 -8.55
CA THR A 34 -9.82 1.95 -9.91
C THR A 34 -9.87 0.47 -10.31
N PHE A 35 -9.61 -0.43 -9.36
CA PHE A 35 -9.65 -1.87 -9.58
C PHE A 35 -10.95 -2.54 -9.10
N GLU A 36 -11.96 -1.75 -8.70
CA GLU A 36 -13.27 -2.24 -8.24
C GLU A 36 -13.20 -3.21 -7.04
N ILE A 37 -12.24 -2.99 -6.13
CA ILE A 37 -12.02 -3.82 -4.94
C ILE A 37 -12.84 -3.28 -3.77
N SER A 38 -13.71 -4.12 -3.24
CA SER A 38 -14.52 -3.79 -2.06
C SER A 38 -13.81 -4.18 -0.76
N LEU A 39 -13.78 -3.26 0.21
CA LEU A 39 -13.25 -3.52 1.55
C LEU A 39 -14.22 -4.36 2.39
N GLY A 40 -13.69 -5.09 3.37
CA GLY A 40 -14.47 -5.95 4.28
C GLY A 40 -14.72 -7.37 3.77
N LEU A 41 -14.30 -7.68 2.54
CA LEU A 41 -14.34 -9.01 1.95
C LEU A 41 -13.06 -9.80 2.26
N ASP A 42 -13.18 -11.12 2.33
CA ASP A 42 -12.02 -12.01 2.31
C ASP A 42 -11.53 -12.16 0.86
N LEU A 43 -10.70 -11.22 0.41
CA LEU A 43 -10.17 -11.17 -0.96
C LEU A 43 -9.39 -12.44 -1.36
N GLN A 44 -9.00 -13.30 -0.41
CA GLN A 44 -8.34 -14.57 -0.71
C GLN A 44 -9.34 -15.67 -1.07
N ARG A 45 -10.53 -15.62 -0.51
CA ARG A 45 -11.57 -16.64 -0.66
C ARG A 45 -12.66 -16.23 -1.64
N ASP A 46 -12.83 -14.94 -1.84
CA ASP A 46 -13.85 -14.41 -2.73
C ASP A 46 -13.43 -14.59 -4.21
N PRO A 47 -14.11 -15.49 -4.96
CA PRO A 47 -13.78 -15.73 -6.36
C PRO A 47 -14.08 -14.51 -7.24
N ASP A 48 -15.05 -13.67 -6.86
CA ASP A 48 -15.49 -12.52 -7.64
C ASP A 48 -14.49 -11.36 -7.56
N GLN A 49 -13.60 -11.39 -6.56
CA GLN A 49 -12.52 -10.42 -6.35
C GLN A 49 -11.16 -10.90 -6.87
N LYS A 50 -11.07 -12.14 -7.34
CA LYS A 50 -9.79 -12.76 -7.74
C LYS A 50 -9.14 -12.01 -8.91
N MET A 51 -9.91 -11.63 -9.91
CA MET A 51 -9.40 -10.95 -11.11
C MET A 51 -8.94 -9.53 -10.80
N GLN A 52 -9.71 -8.79 -10.00
CA GLN A 52 -9.44 -7.43 -9.54
C GLN A 52 -8.17 -7.42 -8.69
N THR A 53 -8.06 -8.35 -7.75
CA THR A 53 -6.87 -8.50 -6.91
C THR A 53 -5.63 -8.86 -7.73
N ALA A 54 -5.77 -9.73 -8.73
CA ALA A 54 -4.68 -10.07 -9.66
C ALA A 54 -4.27 -8.86 -10.53
N ALA A 55 -5.23 -8.08 -10.99
CA ALA A 55 -4.98 -6.86 -11.78
C ALA A 55 -4.23 -5.81 -10.94
N LEU A 56 -4.68 -5.55 -9.71
CA LEU A 56 -3.97 -4.68 -8.76
C LEU A 56 -2.54 -5.19 -8.53
N PHE A 57 -2.37 -6.49 -8.31
CA PHE A 57 -1.04 -7.08 -8.13
C PHE A 57 -0.14 -6.82 -9.35
N LYS A 58 -0.65 -7.02 -10.58
CA LYS A 58 0.14 -6.73 -11.79
C LYS A 58 0.52 -5.25 -11.88
N GLY A 59 -0.39 -4.33 -11.56
CA GLY A 59 -0.08 -2.89 -11.52
C GLY A 59 1.02 -2.55 -10.51
N LEU A 60 1.05 -3.20 -9.36
CA LEU A 60 2.12 -3.03 -8.36
C LEU A 60 3.47 -3.61 -8.83
N VAL A 61 3.45 -4.69 -9.63
CA VAL A 61 4.67 -5.23 -10.26
C VAL A 61 5.23 -4.23 -11.28
N GLU A 62 4.38 -3.65 -12.13
CA GLU A 62 4.78 -2.59 -13.08
C GLU A 62 5.35 -1.38 -12.34
N LEU A 63 4.72 -0.96 -11.23
CA LEU A 63 5.23 0.12 -10.38
C LEU A 63 6.65 -0.16 -9.86
N ASN A 64 6.89 -1.40 -9.44
CA ASN A 64 8.22 -1.83 -8.98
C ASN A 64 9.24 -1.87 -10.12
N GLU A 65 8.83 -2.27 -11.33
CA GLU A 65 9.68 -2.25 -12.52
C GLU A 65 10.06 -0.81 -12.89
N MET A 66 9.09 0.11 -12.94
CA MET A 66 9.32 1.55 -13.15
C MET A 66 10.27 2.12 -12.10
N ALA A 67 10.05 1.83 -10.82
CA ALA A 67 10.91 2.29 -9.72
C ALA A 67 12.36 1.80 -9.83
N ARG A 68 12.60 0.65 -10.48
CA ARG A 68 13.92 0.04 -10.67
C ARG A 68 14.59 0.40 -12.00
N SER A 69 13.82 0.85 -12.99
CA SER A 69 14.28 1.17 -14.34
C SER A 69 15.19 2.41 -14.41
N GLY A 70 15.15 3.28 -13.40
CA GLY A 70 15.81 4.58 -13.43
C GLY A 70 15.03 5.67 -14.17
N GLU A 71 13.91 5.33 -14.84
CA GLU A 71 12.96 6.30 -15.41
C GLU A 71 12.31 7.16 -14.33
N VAL A 72 12.29 6.64 -13.11
CA VAL A 72 11.68 7.27 -11.93
C VAL A 72 12.76 7.71 -10.95
N SER A 73 12.71 8.98 -10.55
CA SER A 73 13.43 9.47 -9.38
C SER A 73 12.61 9.23 -8.11
N LEU A 74 13.02 8.26 -7.30
CA LEU A 74 12.38 7.96 -6.02
C LEU A 74 12.38 9.16 -5.06
N GLN A 75 13.42 9.98 -5.10
CA GLN A 75 13.50 11.20 -4.29
C GLN A 75 12.44 12.22 -4.70
N LEU A 76 12.26 12.43 -6.02
CA LEU A 76 11.23 13.33 -6.53
C LEU A 76 9.83 12.83 -6.15
N TRP A 77 9.57 11.53 -6.33
CA TRP A 77 8.29 10.91 -5.95
C TRP A 77 8.02 11.02 -4.45
N ALA A 78 9.03 10.88 -3.60
CA ALA A 78 8.87 11.08 -2.16
C ALA A 78 8.41 12.52 -1.84
N HIS A 79 9.05 13.52 -2.44
CA HIS A 79 8.65 14.92 -2.27
C HIS A 79 7.22 15.19 -2.78
N GLN A 80 6.88 14.70 -3.97
CA GLN A 80 5.54 14.83 -4.53
C GLN A 80 4.48 14.10 -3.68
N GLY A 81 4.79 12.90 -3.20
CA GLY A 81 3.94 12.11 -2.32
C GLY A 81 3.64 12.84 -1.00
N LEU A 82 4.66 13.43 -0.36
CA LEU A 82 4.47 14.24 0.85
C LEU A 82 3.53 15.45 0.60
N GLN A 83 3.66 16.11 -0.54
CA GLN A 83 2.75 17.21 -0.92
C GLN A 83 1.32 16.72 -1.12
N LEU A 84 1.13 15.56 -1.77
CA LEU A 84 -0.18 14.96 -1.97
C LEU A 84 -0.84 14.57 -0.64
N PHE A 85 -0.11 13.92 0.27
CA PHE A 85 -0.62 13.61 1.61
C PHE A 85 -1.05 14.88 2.35
N GLY A 86 -0.22 15.92 2.31
CA GLY A 86 -0.54 17.20 2.93
C GLY A 86 -1.80 17.86 2.36
N LYS A 87 -2.15 17.64 1.09
CA LYS A 87 -3.41 18.12 0.48
C LYS A 87 -4.61 17.27 0.92
N LEU A 88 -4.47 15.95 0.91
CA LEU A 88 -5.53 15.02 1.30
C LEU A 88 -5.98 15.20 2.76
N GLU A 89 -5.06 15.48 3.68
CA GLU A 89 -5.41 15.70 5.08
C GLU A 89 -6.01 17.11 5.34
N ARG A 90 -5.77 18.09 4.46
CA ARG A 90 -6.39 19.44 4.54
C ARG A 90 -7.79 19.51 3.94
N GLY A 91 -8.15 18.58 3.06
CA GLY A 91 -9.44 18.54 2.38
C GLY A 91 -10.53 17.74 3.10
N LYS A 92 -10.24 17.11 4.25
CA LYS A 92 -11.25 16.39 5.03
C LYS A 92 -12.03 17.37 5.91
N PRO A 93 -13.37 17.46 5.81
CA PRO A 93 -14.17 18.16 6.81
C PRO A 93 -14.00 17.49 8.17
N GLN A 94 -13.92 18.30 9.23
CA GLN A 94 -13.81 17.87 10.63
C GLN A 94 -15.03 17.08 11.08
#